data_AF-A0A257UG15-F1
#
_entry.id   AF-A0A257UG15-F1
#
_cell.length_a   1.000
_cell.length_b   1.000
_cell.length_c   1.000
_cell.angle_alpha   90.00
_cell.angle_beta   90.00
_cell.angle_gamma   90.00
#
_symmetry.space_group_name_H-M   'P 1'
#
loop_
_entity.id
_entity.type
_entity.pdbx_description
1 polymer ?
#
loop_
_entity_poly.entity_id
_entity_poly.type
_entity_poly.pdbx_seq_one_letter_code
_entity_poly.pdbx_strand_id
1 'polypeptide(L)'
;MATELESAVVDRLVAQGNALLRSGDAAGALSRAREALQTGPGAVDGRFLAVRALLALRDTRGAAELVPGLPDTAEGLELKGNVAQALGQWDLALEFYTRLPGDSPHRCELIAGARRRLRLSDAPPYLTHALAARPLRRAGLAAIIAWEVPALAADAAGAVPVFEDVVQLQERRDIVTVARAGVIPGDAIARRFGPKRVVGARELAATLDRLATVLRRPAPRWCGAAARGCLQLPETVDGEAAAALVRRVAGEGGDPCAQR
;
A
#
# COMPACT_ATOMS: atom_id res chain seq x y z
N MET A 1 42.83 -23.06 3.40
CA MET A 1 42.80 -23.61 2.03
C MET A 1 41.45 -24.21 1.63
N ALA A 2 40.94 -25.29 2.25
CA ALA A 2 39.64 -25.86 1.84
C ALA A 2 38.46 -24.90 2.01
N THR A 3 38.38 -24.24 3.18
CA THR A 3 37.35 -23.24 3.49
C THR A 3 37.42 -21.98 2.62
N GLU A 4 38.63 -21.53 2.27
CA GLU A 4 38.83 -20.37 1.37
C GLU A 4 38.39 -20.68 -0.06
N LEU A 5 38.61 -21.91 -0.53
CA LEU A 5 38.15 -22.36 -1.83
C LEU A 5 36.62 -22.49 -1.86
N GLU A 6 36.02 -23.03 -0.80
CA GLU A 6 34.56 -23.10 -0.63
C GLU A 6 33.92 -21.71 -0.66
N SER A 7 34.44 -20.76 0.10
CA SER A 7 33.96 -19.36 0.08
C SER A 7 34.06 -18.74 -1.31
N ALA A 8 35.20 -18.88 -1.99
CA ALA A 8 35.37 -18.34 -3.34
C ALA A 8 34.41 -18.96 -4.37
N VAL A 9 34.10 -20.26 -4.23
CA VAL A 9 33.11 -20.93 -5.09
C VAL A 9 31.71 -20.42 -4.80
N VAL A 10 31.33 -20.28 -3.53
CA VAL A 10 30.04 -19.71 -3.11
C VAL A 10 29.87 -18.30 -3.66
N ASP A 11 30.87 -17.42 -3.50
CA ASP A 11 30.81 -16.03 -3.96
C ASP A 11 30.61 -15.96 -5.48
N ARG A 12 31.31 -16.81 -6.23
CA ARG A 12 31.15 -16.91 -7.69
C ARG A 12 29.75 -17.36 -8.08
N LEU A 13 29.21 -18.38 -7.41
CA LEU A 13 27.86 -18.90 -7.67
C LEU A 13 26.81 -17.82 -7.37
N VAL A 14 26.96 -17.10 -6.25
CA VAL A 14 26.10 -15.98 -5.88
C VAL A 14 26.16 -14.87 -6.93
N ALA A 15 27.35 -14.47 -7.37
CA ALA A 15 27.52 -13.44 -8.39
C ALA A 15 26.85 -13.81 -9.72
N GLN A 16 27.00 -15.07 -10.16
CA GLN A 16 26.34 -15.60 -11.35
C GLN A 16 24.81 -15.62 -11.19
N GLY A 17 24.31 -16.10 -10.05
CA GLY A 17 22.87 -16.12 -9.78
C GLY A 17 22.26 -14.72 -9.73
N ASN A 18 22.95 -13.74 -9.17
CA ASN A 18 22.52 -12.35 -9.19
C ASN A 18 22.46 -11.78 -10.61
N ALA A 19 23.40 -12.15 -11.49
CA ALA A 19 23.36 -11.78 -12.90
C ALA A 19 22.13 -12.39 -13.61
N LEU A 20 21.82 -13.66 -13.31
CA LEU A 20 20.65 -14.36 -13.85
C LEU A 20 19.33 -13.71 -13.39
N LEU A 21 19.22 -13.31 -12.12
CA LEU A 21 18.06 -12.56 -11.64
C LEU A 21 17.88 -11.24 -12.40
N ARG A 22 18.96 -10.50 -12.62
CA ARG A 22 18.90 -9.24 -13.38
C ARG A 22 18.48 -9.44 -14.83
N SER A 23 18.80 -10.59 -15.45
CA SER A 23 18.33 -10.95 -16.79
C SER A 23 16.94 -11.61 -16.81
N GLY A 24 16.30 -11.77 -15.65
CA GLY A 24 14.96 -12.38 -15.53
C GLY A 24 14.95 -13.91 -15.46
N ASP A 25 16.12 -14.56 -15.46
CA ASP A 25 16.22 -16.02 -15.31
C ASP A 25 16.24 -16.41 -13.83
N ALA A 26 15.06 -16.36 -13.22
CA ALA A 26 14.90 -16.74 -11.81
C ALA A 26 15.13 -18.23 -11.55
N ALA A 27 14.86 -19.10 -12.53
CA ALA A 27 15.10 -20.54 -12.39
C ALA A 27 16.61 -20.85 -12.39
N GLY A 28 17.37 -20.24 -13.30
CA GLY A 28 18.83 -20.34 -13.32
C GLY A 28 19.45 -19.75 -12.05
N ALA A 29 18.96 -18.60 -11.58
CA ALA A 29 19.39 -18.03 -10.31
C ALA A 29 19.17 -18.96 -9.12
N LEU A 30 18.01 -19.62 -9.05
CA LEU A 30 17.70 -20.59 -8.00
C LEU A 30 18.63 -21.81 -8.07
N SER A 31 18.98 -22.28 -9.28
CA SER A 31 19.97 -23.36 -9.44
C SER A 31 21.31 -22.97 -8.81
N ARG A 32 21.83 -21.78 -9.12
CA ARG A 32 23.09 -21.28 -8.54
C ARG A 32 23.02 -21.11 -7.04
N ALA A 33 21.88 -20.66 -6.52
CA ALA A 33 21.66 -20.53 -5.08
C ALA A 33 21.69 -21.90 -4.37
N ARG A 34 21.08 -22.93 -4.97
CA ARG A 34 21.11 -24.29 -4.43
C ARG A 34 22.52 -24.88 -4.45
N GLU A 35 23.27 -24.69 -5.54
CA GLU A 35 24.68 -25.09 -5.63
C GLU A 35 25.54 -24.39 -4.55
N ALA A 36 25.29 -23.10 -4.31
CA ALA A 36 25.98 -22.34 -3.26
C ALA A 36 25.65 -22.88 -1.86
N LEU A 37 24.40 -23.22 -1.59
CA LEU A 37 23.95 -23.78 -0.30
C LEU A 37 24.38 -25.25 -0.11
N GLN A 38 24.58 -26.01 -1.19
CA GLN A 38 25.18 -27.35 -1.11
C GLN A 38 26.67 -27.26 -0.79
N THR A 39 27.38 -26.29 -1.37
CA THR A 39 28.80 -26.03 -1.12
C THR A 39 29.02 -25.47 0.28
N GLY A 40 28.17 -24.56 0.72
CA GLY A 40 28.19 -23.96 2.05
C GLY A 40 26.77 -23.83 2.61
N PRO A 41 26.29 -24.78 3.44
CA PRO A 41 24.93 -24.74 4.00
C PRO A 41 24.65 -23.51 4.89
N GLY A 42 25.70 -22.91 5.43
CA GLY A 42 25.66 -21.67 6.20
C GLY A 42 25.81 -20.39 5.36
N ALA A 43 25.95 -20.49 4.04
CA ALA A 43 26.18 -19.34 3.16
C ALA A 43 24.94 -18.42 3.12
N VAL A 44 25.02 -17.32 3.87
CA VAL A 44 23.95 -16.33 4.01
C VAL A 44 23.58 -15.73 2.65
N ASP A 45 24.57 -15.37 1.83
CA ASP A 45 24.33 -14.77 0.51
C ASP A 45 23.69 -15.75 -0.49
N GLY A 46 24.03 -17.04 -0.38
CA GLY A 46 23.36 -18.11 -1.12
C GLY A 46 21.88 -18.22 -0.74
N ARG A 47 21.57 -18.06 0.55
CA ARG A 47 20.18 -18.05 1.06
C ARG A 47 19.41 -16.81 0.60
N PHE A 48 20.04 -15.63 0.64
CA PHE A 48 19.49 -14.39 0.08
C PHE A 48 19.11 -14.55 -1.40
N LEU A 49 20.04 -15.07 -2.19
CA LEU A 49 19.80 -15.34 -3.61
C LEU A 49 18.65 -16.33 -3.82
N ALA A 50 18.61 -17.42 -3.04
CA ALA A 50 17.55 -18.43 -3.14
C ALA A 50 16.16 -17.83 -2.87
N VAL A 51 16.01 -17.06 -1.79
CA VAL A 51 14.74 -16.42 -1.42
C VAL A 51 14.27 -15.44 -2.51
N ARG A 52 15.17 -14.61 -3.05
CA ARG A 52 14.83 -13.70 -4.16
C ARG A 52 14.36 -14.45 -5.40
N ALA A 53 15.06 -15.53 -5.77
CA ALA A 53 14.70 -16.34 -6.92
C ALA A 53 13.34 -17.05 -6.73
N LEU A 54 13.06 -17.57 -5.55
CA LEU A 54 11.78 -18.21 -5.21
C LEU A 54 10.61 -17.19 -5.25
N LEU A 55 10.81 -15.99 -4.71
CA LEU A 55 9.83 -14.91 -4.81
C LEU A 55 9.55 -14.51 -6.27
N ALA A 56 10.59 -14.41 -7.10
CA ALA A 56 10.45 -14.10 -8.53
C ALA A 56 9.71 -15.22 -9.29
N LEU A 57 9.92 -16.48 -8.90
CA LEU A 57 9.19 -17.64 -9.42
C LEU A 57 7.77 -17.80 -8.85
N ARG A 58 7.35 -16.93 -7.92
CA ARG A 58 6.10 -17.05 -7.15
C ARG A 58 6.00 -18.34 -6.32
N ASP A 59 7.13 -18.99 -6.02
CA ASP A 59 7.20 -20.10 -5.06
C ASP A 59 7.33 -19.57 -3.64
N THR A 60 6.22 -19.04 -3.12
CA THR A 60 6.19 -18.43 -1.80
C THR A 60 6.42 -19.45 -0.68
N ARG A 61 6.01 -20.71 -0.87
CA ARG A 61 6.20 -21.78 0.13
C ARG A 61 7.67 -22.13 0.25
N GLY A 62 8.35 -22.37 -0.88
CA GLY A 62 9.79 -22.61 -0.87
C GLY A 62 10.58 -21.43 -0.29
N ALA A 63 10.16 -20.19 -0.59
CA ALA A 63 10.78 -19.00 0.00
C ALA A 63 10.64 -18.99 1.54
N ALA A 64 9.45 -19.33 2.06
CA ALA A 64 9.15 -19.34 3.49
C ALA A 64 9.99 -20.34 4.29
N GLU A 65 10.38 -21.47 3.70
CA GLU A 65 11.26 -22.45 4.36
C GLU A 65 12.67 -21.89 4.64
N LEU A 66 13.13 -20.93 3.82
CA LEU A 66 14.47 -20.34 3.93
C LEU A 66 14.50 -19.06 4.78
N VAL A 67 13.35 -18.43 5.03
CA VAL A 67 13.21 -17.19 5.81
C VAL A 67 13.82 -17.28 7.22
N PRO A 68 13.64 -18.35 8.02
CA PRO A 68 14.19 -18.43 9.38
C PRO A 68 15.72 -18.32 9.43
N GLY A 69 16.41 -18.72 8.36
CA GLY A 69 17.85 -18.68 8.26
C GLY A 69 18.42 -17.34 7.76
N LEU A 70 17.57 -16.35 7.45
CA LEU A 70 18.04 -15.01 7.06
C LEU A 70 18.39 -14.18 8.31
N PRO A 71 19.49 -13.41 8.29
CA PRO A 71 19.80 -12.49 9.38
C PRO A 71 18.82 -11.30 9.41
N ASP A 72 18.75 -10.59 10.53
CA ASP A 72 17.93 -9.37 10.66
C ASP A 72 18.71 -8.12 10.20
N THR A 73 19.36 -8.20 9.04
CA THR A 73 19.90 -7.04 8.32
C THR A 73 18.75 -6.32 7.58
N ALA A 74 19.01 -5.13 7.00
CA ALA A 74 18.00 -4.43 6.20
C ALA A 74 17.44 -5.31 5.06
N GLU A 75 18.33 -5.91 4.25
CA GLU A 75 17.93 -6.84 3.17
C GLU A 75 17.20 -8.08 3.72
N GLY A 76 17.66 -8.61 4.87
CA GLY A 76 17.04 -9.75 5.54
C GLY A 76 15.60 -9.46 5.96
N LEU A 77 15.39 -8.38 6.71
CA LEU A 77 14.07 -7.94 7.15
C LEU A 77 13.15 -7.62 5.97
N GLU A 78 13.66 -7.00 4.91
CA GLU A 78 12.88 -6.72 3.71
C GLU A 78 12.39 -8.02 3.05
N LEU A 79 13.27 -9.01 2.86
CA LEU A 79 12.87 -10.30 2.29
C LEU A 79 11.92 -11.09 3.19
N LYS A 80 12.15 -11.09 4.51
CA LYS A 80 11.23 -11.72 5.46
C LYS A 80 9.83 -11.10 5.35
N GLY A 81 9.76 -9.77 5.29
CA GLY A 81 8.52 -9.02 5.06
C GLY A 81 7.87 -9.34 3.72
N ASN A 82 8.65 -9.38 2.63
CA ASN A 82 8.16 -9.70 1.29
C ASN A 82 7.57 -11.11 1.20
N VAL A 83 8.18 -12.10 1.85
CA VAL A 83 7.65 -13.46 1.92
C VAL A 83 6.36 -13.51 2.74
N ALA A 84 6.33 -12.89 3.92
CA ALA A 84 5.12 -12.81 4.74
C ALA A 84 3.96 -12.13 3.98
N GLN A 85 4.24 -11.03 3.27
CA GLN A 85 3.29 -10.37 2.39
C GLN A 85 2.77 -11.29 1.27
N ALA A 86 3.66 -12.05 0.61
CA ALA A 86 3.26 -12.98 -0.43
C ALA A 86 2.37 -14.13 0.11
N LEU A 87 2.50 -14.47 1.39
CA LEU A 87 1.61 -15.41 2.09
C LEU A 87 0.29 -14.77 2.58
N GLY A 88 0.12 -13.45 2.42
CA GLY A 88 -1.01 -12.71 2.99
C GLY A 88 -0.93 -12.51 4.51
N GLN A 89 0.22 -12.78 5.12
CA GLN A 89 0.48 -12.59 6.55
C GLN A 89 0.85 -11.13 6.83
N TRP A 90 -0.12 -10.23 6.66
CA TRP A 90 0.12 -8.78 6.70
C TRP A 90 0.61 -8.26 8.06
N ASP A 91 0.17 -8.88 9.17
CA ASP A 91 0.66 -8.57 10.52
C ASP A 91 2.16 -8.83 10.65
N LEU A 92 2.60 -10.01 10.21
CA LEU A 92 4.00 -10.41 10.25
C LEU A 92 4.86 -9.59 9.28
N ALA A 93 4.34 -9.29 8.09
CA ALA A 93 5.01 -8.40 7.15
C ALA A 93 5.24 -7.00 7.77
N LEU A 94 4.24 -6.47 8.47
CA LEU A 94 4.34 -5.20 9.18
C LEU A 94 5.38 -5.24 10.30
N GLU A 95 5.45 -6.34 11.06
CA GLU A 95 6.48 -6.54 12.09
C GLU A 95 7.90 -6.45 11.50
N PHE A 96 8.15 -7.12 10.37
CA PHE A 96 9.45 -7.05 9.72
C PHE A 96 9.76 -5.66 9.15
N TYR A 97 8.80 -5.04 8.45
CA TYR A 97 9.02 -3.71 7.87
C TYR A 97 9.23 -2.62 8.92
N THR A 98 8.57 -2.71 10.08
CA THR A 98 8.77 -1.73 11.16
C THR A 98 10.17 -1.79 11.77
N ARG A 99 10.81 -2.96 11.76
CA ARG A 99 12.18 -3.19 12.23
C ARG A 99 13.26 -2.76 11.24
N LEU A 100 12.90 -2.43 9.98
CA LEU A 100 13.86 -1.88 9.01
C LEU A 100 14.52 -0.60 9.55
N PRO A 101 15.83 -0.38 9.27
CA PRO A 101 16.50 0.89 9.56
C PRO A 101 15.75 2.10 8.98
N GLY A 102 15.77 3.23 9.68
CA GLY A 102 15.00 4.42 9.30
C GLY A 102 15.37 5.02 7.94
N ASP A 103 16.59 4.77 7.46
CA ASP A 103 17.14 5.19 6.16
C ASP A 103 16.95 4.14 5.05
N SER A 104 16.31 3.00 5.35
CA SER A 104 16.05 1.96 4.36
C SER A 104 15.13 2.49 3.24
N PRO A 105 15.50 2.29 1.96
CA PRO A 105 14.64 2.64 0.84
C PRO A 105 13.26 2.02 0.98
N HIS A 106 12.22 2.75 0.57
CA HIS A 106 10.83 2.26 0.53
C HIS A 106 10.24 1.78 1.87
N ARG A 107 10.95 1.87 3.00
CA ARG A 107 10.47 1.41 4.32
C ARG A 107 9.06 1.94 4.63
N CYS A 108 8.85 3.23 4.42
CA CYS A 108 7.59 3.88 4.73
C CYS A 108 6.45 3.40 3.80
N GLU A 109 6.76 3.21 2.51
CA GLU A 109 5.83 2.65 1.51
C GLU A 109 5.43 1.21 1.87
N LEU A 110 6.40 0.38 2.27
CA LEU A 110 6.18 -1.00 2.71
C LEU A 110 5.29 -1.08 3.96
N ILE A 111 5.56 -0.26 4.97
CA ILE A 111 4.75 -0.18 6.20
C ILE A 111 3.32 0.31 5.88
N ALA A 112 3.19 1.37 5.08
CA ALA A 112 1.90 1.92 4.69
C ALA A 112 1.07 0.88 3.90
N GLY A 113 1.72 0.20 2.95
CA GLY A 113 1.13 -0.88 2.15
C GLY A 113 0.65 -2.05 3.01
N ALA A 114 1.49 -2.55 3.92
CA ALA A 114 1.14 -3.65 4.81
C ALA A 114 -0.03 -3.28 5.76
N ARG A 115 0.04 -2.12 6.42
CA ARG A 115 -1.07 -1.61 7.28
C ARG A 115 -2.37 -1.49 6.50
N ARG A 116 -2.30 -0.98 5.28
CA ARG A 116 -3.48 -0.83 4.42
C ARG A 116 -4.10 -2.19 4.10
N ARG A 117 -3.29 -3.17 3.71
CA ARG A 117 -3.76 -4.53 3.38
C ARG A 117 -4.34 -5.24 4.60
N LEU A 118 -3.72 -5.07 5.76
CA LEU A 118 -4.28 -5.56 7.01
C LEU A 118 -5.65 -4.96 7.28
N ARG A 119 -5.80 -3.62 7.22
CA ARG A 119 -7.10 -2.95 7.38
C ARG A 119 -8.15 -3.35 6.34
N LEU A 120 -7.73 -3.77 5.13
CA LEU A 120 -8.66 -4.27 4.11
C LEU A 120 -9.20 -5.65 4.45
N SER A 121 -8.45 -6.45 5.21
CA SER A 121 -8.89 -7.78 5.62
C SER A 121 -10.11 -7.71 6.53
N ASP A 122 -10.23 -6.61 7.29
CA ASP A 122 -11.37 -6.29 8.16
C ASP A 122 -12.30 -5.21 7.58
N ALA A 123 -12.23 -4.94 6.28
CA ALA A 123 -13.04 -3.89 5.66
C ALA A 123 -14.54 -4.20 5.73
N PRO A 124 -15.39 -3.22 6.11
CA PRO A 124 -16.83 -3.39 6.04
C PRO A 124 -17.30 -3.69 4.60
N PRO A 125 -18.35 -4.52 4.40
CA PRO A 125 -18.84 -4.87 3.06
C PRO A 125 -19.20 -3.67 2.18
N TYR A 126 -19.72 -2.60 2.77
CA TYR A 126 -20.08 -1.38 2.04
C TYR A 126 -18.85 -0.69 1.41
N LEU A 127 -17.65 -0.83 2.00
CA LEU A 127 -16.43 -0.30 1.43
C LEU A 127 -15.98 -1.12 0.22
N THR A 128 -16.07 -2.45 0.31
CA THR A 128 -15.78 -3.34 -0.82
C THR A 128 -16.70 -3.03 -2.00
N HIS A 129 -18.00 -2.82 -1.74
CA HIS A 129 -18.95 -2.38 -2.77
C HIS A 129 -18.60 -1.00 -3.33
N ALA A 130 -18.17 -0.05 -2.50
CA ALA A 130 -17.76 1.27 -2.95
C ALA A 130 -16.51 1.20 -3.85
N LEU A 131 -15.52 0.39 -3.50
CA LEU A 131 -14.30 0.17 -4.29
C LEU A 131 -14.63 -0.46 -5.65
N ALA A 132 -15.58 -1.41 -5.70
CA ALA A 132 -16.01 -2.06 -6.94
C ALA A 132 -17.02 -1.23 -7.77
N ALA A 133 -17.51 -0.10 -7.27
CA ALA A 133 -18.60 0.65 -7.89
C ALA A 133 -18.19 1.34 -9.20
N ARG A 134 -18.99 1.13 -10.26
CA ARG A 134 -18.86 1.78 -11.57
C ARG A 134 -20.27 2.15 -12.09
N PRO A 135 -20.73 3.40 -11.96
CA PRO A 135 -20.04 4.57 -11.43
C PRO A 135 -20.11 4.68 -9.89
N LEU A 136 -19.16 5.42 -9.31
CA LEU A 136 -19.08 5.68 -7.87
C LEU A 136 -20.17 6.68 -7.43
N ARG A 137 -20.79 6.38 -6.28
CA ARG A 137 -21.76 7.27 -5.61
C ARG A 137 -21.12 8.02 -4.46
N ARG A 138 -21.69 9.17 -4.09
CA ARG A 138 -21.17 10.04 -3.01
C ARG A 138 -20.95 9.32 -1.68
N ALA A 139 -21.87 8.43 -1.30
CA ALA A 139 -21.71 7.63 -0.09
C ALA A 139 -20.49 6.70 -0.16
N GLY A 140 -20.25 6.08 -1.31
CA GLY A 140 -19.06 5.26 -1.55
C GLY A 140 -17.77 6.09 -1.53
N LEU A 141 -17.79 7.30 -2.10
CA LEU A 141 -16.63 8.21 -2.02
C LEU A 141 -16.33 8.61 -0.57
N ALA A 142 -17.35 8.88 0.24
CA ALA A 142 -17.19 9.17 1.66
C ALA A 142 -16.55 8.00 2.42
N ALA A 143 -17.05 6.78 2.20
CA ALA A 143 -16.47 5.55 2.77
C ALA A 143 -15.01 5.37 2.37
N ILE A 144 -14.67 5.54 1.10
CA ILE A 144 -13.29 5.45 0.59
C ILE A 144 -12.38 6.48 1.27
N ILE A 145 -12.80 7.74 1.38
CA ILE A 145 -11.97 8.79 1.99
C ILE A 145 -11.76 8.53 3.49
N ALA A 146 -12.83 8.24 4.23
CA ALA A 146 -12.76 7.98 5.67
C ALA A 146 -11.87 6.77 5.97
N TRP A 147 -11.93 5.74 5.12
CA TRP A 147 -11.13 4.53 5.31
C TRP A 147 -9.67 4.71 4.87
N GLU A 148 -9.39 5.30 3.70
CA GLU A 148 -8.01 5.54 3.24
C GLU A 148 -7.27 6.54 4.13
N VAL A 149 -8.00 7.49 4.74
CA VAL A 149 -7.44 8.59 5.55
C VAL A 149 -8.01 8.55 6.98
N PRO A 150 -7.61 7.57 7.82
CA PRO A 150 -8.17 7.41 9.16
C PRO A 150 -7.89 8.61 10.07
N ALA A 151 -6.79 9.33 9.83
CA ALA A 151 -6.43 10.55 10.55
C ALA A 151 -7.51 11.65 10.43
N LEU A 152 -8.30 11.64 9.35
CA LEU A 152 -9.36 12.61 9.12
C LEU A 152 -10.41 12.64 10.23
N ALA A 153 -10.63 11.51 10.92
CA ALA A 153 -11.55 11.43 12.03
C ALA A 153 -11.10 12.29 13.23
N ALA A 154 -9.79 12.48 13.43
CA ALA A 154 -9.25 13.32 14.49
C ALA A 154 -9.38 14.82 14.14
N ASP A 155 -9.23 15.17 12.86
CA ASP A 155 -9.30 16.55 12.36
C ASP A 155 -10.73 17.03 12.07
N ALA A 156 -11.73 16.15 12.19
CA ALA A 156 -13.14 16.44 11.97
C ALA A 156 -13.74 17.31 13.10
N ALA A 157 -13.29 18.56 13.21
CA ALA A 157 -13.72 19.53 14.23
C ALA A 157 -14.96 20.35 13.81
N GLY A 158 -15.44 20.23 12.57
CA GLY A 158 -16.62 20.95 12.09
C GLY A 158 -17.90 20.57 12.84
N ALA A 159 -18.89 21.46 12.77
CA ALA A 159 -20.22 21.27 13.33
C ALA A 159 -20.80 19.93 12.86
N VAL A 160 -21.46 19.19 13.76
CA VAL A 160 -22.06 17.89 13.45
C VAL A 160 -23.24 18.12 12.50
N PRO A 161 -23.13 17.76 11.21
CA PRO A 161 -24.23 17.95 10.29
C PRO A 161 -25.31 16.91 10.58
N VAL A 162 -26.57 17.36 10.59
CA VAL A 162 -27.72 16.46 10.64
C VAL A 162 -28.20 16.26 9.22
N PHE A 163 -28.02 15.04 8.70
CA PHE A 163 -28.50 14.64 7.38
C PHE A 163 -29.60 13.60 7.55
N GLU A 164 -30.77 13.87 6.97
CA GLU A 164 -31.95 13.00 7.09
C GLU A 164 -31.85 11.79 6.14
N ASP A 165 -31.16 11.94 5.02
CA ASP A 165 -31.07 10.94 3.95
C ASP A 165 -29.97 9.87 4.17
N VAL A 166 -29.28 9.89 5.31
CA VAL A 166 -28.17 8.95 5.63
C VAL A 166 -28.37 8.11 6.88
N VAL A 167 -29.48 8.33 7.63
CA VAL A 167 -29.68 7.73 8.96
C VAL A 167 -29.63 6.19 8.94
N GLN A 168 -30.15 5.60 7.86
CA GLN A 168 -30.27 4.15 7.66
C GLN A 168 -29.11 3.53 6.86
N LEU A 169 -28.09 4.32 6.52
CA LEU A 169 -26.94 3.84 5.77
C LEU A 169 -25.88 3.24 6.68
N GLN A 170 -25.21 2.18 6.23
CA GLN A 170 -24.12 1.55 6.98
C GLN A 170 -22.92 2.50 7.07
N GLU A 171 -22.64 3.21 5.97
CA GLU A 171 -21.58 4.19 5.81
C GLU A 171 -21.88 5.55 6.48
N ARG A 172 -22.95 5.66 7.29
CA ARG A 172 -23.36 6.93 7.95
C ARG A 172 -22.21 7.59 8.70
N ARG A 173 -21.43 6.79 9.44
CA ARG A 173 -20.30 7.30 10.24
C ARG A 173 -19.25 7.94 9.33
N ASP A 174 -18.92 7.30 8.22
CA ASP A 174 -17.92 7.78 7.27
C ASP A 174 -18.39 9.07 6.59
N ILE A 175 -19.67 9.13 6.21
CA ILE A 175 -20.31 10.35 5.68
C ILE A 175 -20.21 11.51 6.67
N VAL A 176 -20.55 11.28 7.94
CA VAL A 176 -20.46 12.33 8.97
C VAL A 176 -19.02 12.79 9.17
N THR A 177 -18.06 11.86 9.20
CA THR A 177 -16.63 12.18 9.33
C THR A 177 -16.15 13.10 8.20
N VAL A 178 -16.38 12.72 6.93
CA VAL A 178 -15.91 13.54 5.79
C VAL A 178 -16.63 14.88 5.68
N ALA A 179 -17.89 14.95 6.12
CA ALA A 179 -18.64 16.20 6.12
C ALA A 179 -18.18 17.15 7.23
N ARG A 180 -17.91 16.63 8.44
CA ARG A 180 -17.35 17.40 9.56
C ARG A 180 -15.94 17.90 9.29
N ALA A 181 -15.15 17.11 8.57
CA ALA A 181 -13.84 17.53 8.10
C ALA A 181 -13.93 18.55 6.94
N GLY A 182 -15.12 18.83 6.41
CA GLY A 182 -15.31 19.75 5.29
C GLY A 182 -14.86 19.20 3.94
N VAL A 183 -14.55 17.91 3.83
CA VAL A 183 -14.03 17.28 2.60
C VAL A 183 -15.14 17.07 1.58
N ILE A 184 -16.28 16.52 2.01
CA ILE A 184 -17.49 16.40 1.19
C ILE A 184 -18.61 17.21 1.84
N PRO A 185 -18.99 18.37 1.30
CA PRO A 185 -20.08 19.17 1.86
C PRO A 185 -21.42 18.51 1.58
N GLY A 186 -22.34 18.61 2.54
CA GLY A 186 -23.77 18.39 2.32
C GLY A 186 -24.53 19.71 2.26
N ASP A 187 -25.81 19.62 1.95
CA ASP A 187 -26.73 20.76 2.03
C ASP A 187 -27.23 20.89 3.47
N ALA A 188 -26.74 21.91 4.18
CA ALA A 188 -27.11 22.17 5.57
C ALA A 188 -28.54 22.73 5.70
N ILE A 189 -29.05 23.43 4.67
CA ILE A 189 -30.39 24.01 4.66
C ILE A 189 -31.42 22.91 4.41
N ALA A 190 -31.20 22.11 3.38
CA ALA A 190 -32.08 20.98 3.05
C ALA A 190 -31.82 19.73 3.91
N ARG A 191 -30.82 19.76 4.80
CA ARG A 191 -30.39 18.63 5.64
C ARG A 191 -30.15 17.35 4.85
N ARG A 192 -29.49 17.46 3.70
CA ARG A 192 -29.28 16.35 2.75
C ARG A 192 -27.82 16.21 2.35
N PHE A 193 -27.34 14.98 2.33
CA PHE A 193 -26.01 14.66 1.82
C PHE A 193 -26.02 14.24 0.34
N GLY A 194 -27.13 13.67 -0.15
CA GLY A 194 -27.24 13.11 -1.49
C GLY A 194 -26.44 11.82 -1.69
N PRO A 195 -26.56 10.80 -0.82
CA PRO A 195 -25.68 9.63 -0.81
C PRO A 195 -25.70 8.81 -2.10
N LYS A 196 -26.85 8.77 -2.80
CA LYS A 196 -27.06 8.00 -4.02
C LYS A 196 -26.59 8.72 -5.30
N ARG A 197 -26.23 10.00 -5.22
CA ARG A 197 -25.81 10.79 -6.39
C ARG A 197 -24.47 10.27 -6.90
N VAL A 198 -24.38 10.13 -8.23
CA VAL A 198 -23.14 9.75 -8.92
C VAL A 198 -22.13 10.89 -8.81
N VAL A 199 -20.89 10.54 -8.50
CA VAL A 199 -19.78 11.50 -8.41
C VAL A 199 -19.27 11.81 -9.81
N GLY A 200 -19.26 13.09 -10.18
CA GLY A 200 -18.61 13.55 -11.41
C GLY A 200 -17.12 13.87 -11.21
N ALA A 201 -16.35 13.92 -12.29
CA ALA A 201 -14.92 14.23 -12.26
C ALA A 201 -14.60 15.58 -11.55
N ARG A 202 -15.39 16.63 -11.82
CA ARG A 202 -15.23 17.94 -11.17
C ARG A 202 -15.50 17.89 -9.67
N GLU A 203 -16.50 17.11 -9.26
CA GLU A 203 -16.83 16.93 -7.85
C GLU A 203 -15.73 16.17 -7.11
N LEU A 204 -15.16 15.13 -7.75
CA LEU A 204 -14.01 14.40 -7.21
C LEU A 204 -12.80 15.33 -7.04
N ALA A 205 -12.45 16.13 -8.06
CA ALA A 205 -11.33 17.07 -7.99
C ALA A 205 -11.48 18.05 -6.82
N ALA A 206 -12.63 18.73 -6.72
CA ALA A 206 -12.90 19.66 -5.63
C ALA A 206 -12.88 18.99 -4.25
N THR A 207 -13.29 17.72 -4.17
CA THR A 207 -13.22 16.94 -2.93
C THR A 207 -11.76 16.65 -2.55
N LEU A 208 -10.92 16.30 -3.52
CA LEU A 208 -9.51 16.03 -3.32
C LEU A 208 -8.71 17.30 -2.98
N ASP A 209 -9.06 18.45 -3.56
CA ASP A 209 -8.46 19.75 -3.18
C ASP A 209 -8.76 20.11 -1.72
N ARG A 210 -10.00 19.86 -1.27
CA ARG A 210 -10.39 20.05 0.14
C ARG A 210 -9.68 19.05 1.05
N LEU A 211 -9.55 17.80 0.64
CA LEU A 211 -8.79 16.80 1.38
C LEU A 211 -7.33 17.22 1.56
N ALA A 212 -6.66 17.68 0.50
CA ALA A 212 -5.28 18.18 0.59
C ALA A 212 -5.16 19.34 1.58
N THR A 213 -6.13 20.27 1.54
CA THR A 213 -6.18 21.43 2.45
C THR A 213 -6.30 20.99 3.91
N VAL A 214 -7.23 20.08 4.21
CA VAL A 214 -7.43 19.53 5.56
C VAL A 214 -6.18 18.84 6.07
N LEU A 215 -5.51 18.07 5.19
CA LEU A 215 -4.27 17.37 5.51
C LEU A 215 -3.01 18.27 5.46
N ARG A 216 -3.16 19.58 5.21
CA ARG A 216 -2.06 20.54 5.05
C ARG A 216 -1.01 20.09 4.02
N ARG A 217 -1.46 19.43 2.95
CA ARG A 217 -0.65 18.99 1.81
C ARG A 217 -0.74 19.99 0.65
N PRO A 218 0.27 20.04 -0.24
CA PRO A 218 0.19 20.85 -1.45
C PRO A 218 -1.05 20.49 -2.28
N ALA A 219 -1.70 21.50 -2.84
CA ALA A 219 -2.86 21.28 -3.69
C ALA A 219 -2.49 20.41 -4.90
N PRO A 220 -3.33 19.42 -5.27
CA PRO A 220 -3.08 18.60 -6.43
C PRO A 220 -3.08 19.45 -7.72
N ARG A 221 -2.16 19.13 -8.63
CA ARG A 221 -2.16 19.72 -9.97
C ARG A 221 -2.97 18.84 -10.91
N TRP A 222 -4.07 19.34 -11.43
CA TRP A 222 -4.92 18.62 -12.39
C TRP A 222 -4.48 18.95 -13.82
N CYS A 223 -4.25 17.91 -14.64
CA CYS A 223 -3.85 18.11 -16.04
C CYS A 223 -4.66 17.23 -16.98
N GLY A 224 -4.68 17.65 -18.26
CA GLY A 224 -5.16 16.82 -19.36
C GLY A 224 -4.27 15.59 -19.61
N ALA A 225 -4.66 14.78 -20.59
CA ALA A 225 -3.92 13.58 -20.98
C ALA A 225 -2.43 13.89 -21.22
N ALA A 226 -1.56 12.96 -20.81
CA ALA A 226 -0.11 12.93 -21.05
C ALA A 226 0.80 14.02 -20.41
N ALA A 227 0.34 14.84 -19.46
CA ALA A 227 1.22 15.76 -18.73
C ALA A 227 1.97 15.08 -17.56
N ARG A 228 3.29 15.26 -17.47
CA ARG A 228 4.12 14.76 -16.33
C ARG A 228 3.95 15.67 -15.11
N GLY A 229 3.89 15.06 -13.92
CA GLY A 229 3.82 15.79 -12.64
C GLY A 229 2.42 16.28 -12.22
N CYS A 230 1.36 15.76 -12.85
CA CYS A 230 -0.02 16.09 -12.54
C CYS A 230 -0.88 14.85 -12.32
N LEU A 231 -2.04 15.03 -11.69
CA LEU A 231 -3.09 14.02 -11.59
C LEU A 231 -4.09 14.17 -12.74
N GLN A 232 -4.56 13.03 -13.24
CA GLN A 232 -5.61 12.94 -14.25
C GLN A 232 -6.91 12.50 -13.59
N LEU A 233 -7.99 13.16 -13.98
CA LEU A 233 -9.34 12.76 -13.58
C LEU A 233 -9.87 11.72 -14.58
N PRO A 234 -10.50 10.65 -14.10
CA PRO A 234 -11.14 9.70 -15.00
C PRO A 234 -12.40 10.33 -15.62
N GLU A 235 -12.74 9.94 -16.84
CA GLU A 235 -13.98 10.38 -17.50
C GLU A 235 -15.22 9.93 -16.73
N THR A 236 -15.20 8.68 -16.26
CA THR A 236 -16.18 8.12 -15.32
C THR A 236 -15.50 7.81 -14.00
N VAL A 237 -16.00 8.37 -12.91
CA VAL A 237 -15.45 8.10 -11.58
C VAL A 237 -15.91 6.73 -11.11
N ASP A 238 -14.96 5.80 -10.96
CA ASP A 238 -15.15 4.53 -10.27
C ASP A 238 -14.44 4.50 -8.91
N GLY A 239 -14.76 3.48 -8.10
CA GLY A 239 -14.22 3.31 -6.76
C GLY A 239 -12.71 3.13 -6.71
N GLU A 240 -12.14 2.32 -7.61
CA GLU A 240 -10.70 2.04 -7.64
C GLU A 240 -9.88 3.28 -8.01
N ALA A 241 -10.30 4.00 -9.05
CA ALA A 241 -9.67 5.24 -9.49
C ALA A 241 -9.79 6.33 -8.42
N ALA A 242 -10.96 6.49 -7.80
CA ALA A 242 -11.15 7.42 -6.70
C ALA A 242 -10.24 7.09 -5.51
N ALA A 243 -10.17 5.82 -5.08
CA ALA A 243 -9.31 5.40 -3.99
C ALA A 243 -7.82 5.63 -4.31
N ALA A 244 -7.40 5.35 -5.56
CA ALA A 244 -6.03 5.62 -5.99
C ALA A 244 -5.67 7.11 -5.96
N LEU A 245 -6.61 7.99 -6.32
CA LEU A 245 -6.42 9.43 -6.25
C LEU A 245 -6.41 9.93 -4.79
N VAL A 246 -7.32 9.44 -3.94
CA VAL A 246 -7.34 9.74 -2.50
C VAL A 246 -6.00 9.39 -1.86
N ARG A 247 -5.44 8.21 -2.14
CA ARG A 247 -4.13 7.80 -1.62
C ARG A 247 -3.00 8.72 -2.08
N ARG A 248 -2.99 9.09 -3.37
CA ARG A 248 -1.98 10.02 -3.90
C ARG A 248 -2.05 11.39 -3.25
N VAL A 249 -3.26 11.89 -2.97
CA VAL A 249 -3.48 13.20 -2.35
C VAL A 249 -3.20 13.18 -0.84
N ALA A 250 -3.61 12.12 -0.16
CA ALA A 250 -3.35 11.96 1.27
C ALA A 250 -1.85 11.75 1.58
N GLY A 251 -1.07 11.34 0.58
CA GLY A 251 0.29 10.85 0.74
C GLY A 251 0.24 9.51 1.46
N GLU A 252 0.04 8.42 0.69
CA GLU A 252 0.05 7.03 1.16
C GLU A 252 -0.40 6.83 2.62
N GLY A 253 -1.62 7.27 2.93
CA GLY A 253 -2.39 6.88 4.12
C GLY A 253 -1.61 6.80 5.44
N GLY A 254 -1.28 7.94 6.03
CA GLY A 254 -0.86 8.03 7.44
C GLY A 254 0.60 7.69 7.63
N ASP A 255 1.43 8.72 7.57
CA ASP A 255 2.87 8.66 7.61
C ASP A 255 3.39 8.02 8.93
N PRO A 256 3.94 6.79 8.90
CA PRO A 256 4.70 6.23 10.03
C PRO A 256 6.09 6.88 10.17
N CYS A 257 6.48 7.70 9.20
CA CYS A 257 7.79 8.32 9.03
C CYS A 257 7.70 9.85 8.97
N ALA A 258 6.59 10.46 9.42
CA ALA A 258 6.44 11.91 9.49
C ALA A 258 7.32 12.48 10.61
N GLN A 259 8.62 12.48 10.34
CA GLN A 259 9.68 13.31 10.92
C GLN A 259 11.02 12.84 10.34
N ARG A 260 11.43 13.47 9.25
CA ARG A 260 12.77 14.08 9.06
C ARG A 260 12.72 15.04 7.88
#